data_AF-A0A3D3X6M3-F1
#
_entry.id   AF-A0A3D3X6M3-F1
#
_cell.length_a   1.000
_cell.length_b   1.000
_cell.length_c   1.000
_cell.angle_alpha   90.00
_cell.angle_beta   90.00
_cell.angle_gamma   90.00
#
_symmetry.space_group_name_H-M   'P 1'
#
loop_
_entity.id
_entity.type
_entity.pdbx_description
1 polymer ?
#
loop_
_entity_poly.entity_id
_entity_poly.type
_entity_poly.pdbx_seq_one_letter_code
_entity_poly.pdbx_strand_id
1 'polypeptide(L)'
;EPKMTDQAIIERMMLPMLMESSRCLEDSIVENPAEVDMALVYGLGFPPFRGGIFRWADEEGLGRLASAAEQYIELSELYRPTEQILQMVSKGEVFHPI
;
A
#
# COMPACT_ATOMS: atom_id res chain seq x y z
N GLU A 1 -10.43 20.66 20.10
CA GLU A 1 -9.64 19.46 19.76
C GLU A 1 -9.16 19.60 18.32
N PRO A 2 -7.90 19.28 17.99
CA PRO A 2 -7.46 19.33 16.60
C PRO A 2 -8.20 18.22 15.84
N LYS A 3 -8.98 18.62 14.83
CA LYS A 3 -9.75 17.71 13.98
C LYS A 3 -8.78 17.01 13.03
N MET A 4 -8.87 15.68 12.92
CA MET A 4 -8.04 14.93 11.99
C MET A 4 -8.34 15.36 10.54
N THR A 5 -7.31 15.52 9.73
CA THR A 5 -7.45 15.91 8.32
C THR A 5 -7.95 14.73 7.50
N ASP A 6 -8.64 15.01 6.40
CA ASP A 6 -9.13 13.95 5.49
C ASP A 6 -7.97 13.11 4.94
N GLN A 7 -6.82 13.73 4.67
CA GLN A 7 -5.62 13.03 4.24
C GLN A 7 -5.11 12.05 5.31
N ALA A 8 -5.07 12.47 6.58
CA ALA A 8 -4.65 11.60 7.66
C ALA A 8 -5.63 10.44 7.86
N ILE A 9 -6.93 10.64 7.60
CA ILE A 9 -7.90 9.55 7.62
C ILE A 9 -7.60 8.55 6.50
N ILE A 10 -7.39 9.02 5.27
CA ILE A 10 -7.06 8.15 4.13
C ILE A 10 -5.77 7.37 4.41
N GLU A 11 -4.69 8.03 4.82
CA GLU A 11 -3.41 7.38 5.06
C GLU A 11 -3.49 6.34 6.18
N ARG A 12 -4.19 6.65 7.28
CA ARG A 12 -4.38 5.70 8.39
C ARG A 12 -5.21 4.48 8.03
N MET A 13 -6.04 4.55 6.99
CA MET A 13 -6.83 3.41 6.51
C MET A 13 -6.10 2.63 5.41
N MET A 14 -5.45 3.34 4.49
CA MET A 14 -4.89 2.76 3.27
C MET A 14 -3.48 2.20 3.45
N LEU A 15 -2.64 2.84 4.27
CA LEU A 15 -1.26 2.39 4.45
C LEU A 15 -1.19 0.99 5.08
N PRO A 16 -1.95 0.66 6.15
CA PRO A 16 -1.98 -0.70 6.67
C PRO A 16 -2.44 -1.73 5.65
N MET A 17 -3.44 -1.39 4.82
CA MET A 17 -3.93 -2.26 3.76
C MET A 17 -2.84 -2.53 2.71
N LEU A 18 -2.08 -1.51 2.32
CA LEU A 18 -0.95 -1.66 1.41
C LEU A 18 0.16 -2.54 2.02
N MET A 19 0.50 -2.34 3.29
CA MET A 19 1.53 -3.15 3.96
C MET A 19 1.11 -4.61 4.02
N GLU A 20 -0.13 -4.88 4.43
CA GLU A 20 -0.64 -6.26 4.48
C GLU A 20 -0.71 -6.89 3.08
N SER A 21 -1.11 -6.13 2.07
CA SER A 21 -1.12 -6.59 0.68
C SER A 21 0.28 -6.97 0.20
N SER A 22 1.31 -6.18 0.54
CA SER A 22 2.70 -6.52 0.24
C SER A 22 3.18 -7.73 1.03
N ARG A 23 2.79 -7.89 2.30
CA ARG A 23 3.12 -9.10 3.08
C ARG A 23 2.54 -10.36 2.44
N CYS A 24 1.31 -10.30 1.93
CA CYS A 24 0.70 -11.41 1.21
C CYS A 24 1.52 -11.84 -0.02
N LEU A 25 2.20 -10.90 -0.70
CA LEU A 25 3.13 -11.24 -1.78
C LEU A 25 4.44 -11.84 -1.25
N GLU A 26 5.03 -11.25 -0.20
CA GLU A 26 6.26 -11.77 0.42
C GLU A 26 6.09 -13.20 0.92
N ASP A 27 4.98 -13.48 1.59
CA ASP A 27 4.64 -14.78 2.17
C ASP A 27 4.11 -15.77 1.12
N SER A 28 4.08 -15.39 -0.17
CA SER A 28 3.59 -16.22 -1.27
C SER A 28 2.16 -16.74 -1.08
N ILE A 29 1.30 -15.95 -0.42
CA ILE A 29 -0.14 -16.23 -0.31
C ILE A 29 -0.84 -16.00 -1.66
N VAL A 30 -0.27 -15.11 -2.47
CA VAL A 30 -0.67 -14.68 -3.81
C VAL A 30 0.57 -14.60 -4.68
N GLU A 31 0.47 -14.97 -5.96
CA GLU A 31 1.65 -15.15 -6.80
C GLU A 31 2.13 -13.83 -7.42
N ASN A 32 1.21 -12.90 -7.69
CA ASN A 32 1.54 -11.66 -8.37
C ASN A 32 0.68 -10.45 -7.91
N PRO A 33 1.18 -9.20 -8.10
CA PRO A 33 0.44 -7.99 -7.68
C PRO A 33 -0.92 -7.82 -8.35
N ALA A 34 -1.08 -8.28 -9.59
CA ALA A 34 -2.33 -8.15 -10.33
C ALA A 34 -3.46 -8.98 -9.70
N GLU A 35 -3.16 -10.16 -9.17
CA GLU A 35 -4.13 -10.97 -8.43
C GLU A 35 -4.67 -10.26 -7.19
N VAL A 36 -3.79 -9.60 -6.41
CA VAL A 36 -4.21 -8.83 -5.23
C VAL A 36 -5.09 -7.66 -5.62
N ASP A 37 -4.68 -6.91 -6.65
CA ASP A 37 -5.45 -5.78 -7.14
C ASP A 37 -6.86 -6.20 -7.57
N MET A 38 -6.97 -7.29 -8.32
CA MET A 38 -8.27 -7.82 -8.74
C MET A 38 -9.07 -8.41 -7.59
N ALA A 39 -8.42 -9.06 -6.62
CA ALA A 39 -9.07 -9.56 -5.42
C ALA A 39 -9.66 -8.42 -4.57
N LEU A 40 -8.96 -7.29 -4.46
CA LEU A 40 -9.46 -6.12 -3.75
C LEU A 40 -10.61 -5.44 -4.50
N VAL A 41 -10.49 -5.30 -5.82
CA VAL A 41 -11.55 -4.70 -6.65
C VAL A 41 -12.83 -5.54 -6.61
N TYR A 42 -12.73 -6.86 -6.84
CA TYR A 42 -13.90 -7.73 -6.88
C TYR A 42 -14.39 -8.21 -5.51
N GLY A 43 -13.50 -8.31 -4.53
CA GLY A 43 -13.83 -8.81 -3.19
C GLY A 43 -14.29 -7.72 -2.23
N LEU A 44 -13.49 -6.66 -2.08
CA LEU A 44 -13.77 -5.56 -1.14
C LEU A 44 -14.49 -4.37 -1.78
N GLY A 45 -14.62 -4.35 -3.10
CA GLY A 45 -15.14 -3.19 -3.82
C GLY A 45 -14.15 -2.04 -3.86
N PHE A 46 -12.84 -2.34 -3.93
CA PHE A 46 -11.81 -1.30 -4.07
C PHE A 46 -12.10 -0.44 -5.32
N PRO A 47 -11.94 0.90 -5.25
CA PRO A 47 -12.34 1.79 -6.34
C PRO A 47 -11.74 1.38 -7.71
N PRO A 48 -12.57 0.98 -8.71
CA PRO A 48 -12.05 0.45 -9.97
C PRO A 48 -11.20 1.46 -10.76
N PHE A 49 -11.49 2.76 -10.62
CA PHE A 49 -10.72 3.82 -11.28
C PHE A 49 -9.32 4.03 -10.67
N ARG A 50 -9.01 3.40 -9.54
CA ARG A 50 -7.65 3.32 -8.97
C ARG A 50 -6.94 1.99 -9.30
N GLY A 51 -7.60 1.09 -10.04
CA GLY A 51 -7.07 -0.20 -10.51
C GLY A 51 -6.90 -1.28 -9.43
N GLY A 52 -6.50 -0.90 -8.23
CA GLY A 52 -6.20 -1.79 -7.11
C GLY A 52 -5.25 -1.08 -6.13
N ILE A 53 -4.82 -1.76 -5.07
CA ILE A 53 -3.95 -1.15 -4.06
C ILE A 53 -2.53 -0.91 -4.59
N PHE A 54 -1.99 -1.82 -5.39
CA PHE A 54 -0.65 -1.69 -5.94
C PHE A 54 -0.62 -0.73 -7.11
N ARG A 55 -1.62 -0.79 -7.99
CA ARG A 55 -1.77 0.23 -9.03
C ARG A 55 -1.92 1.64 -8.44
N TRP A 56 -2.73 1.79 -7.40
CA TRP A 56 -2.84 3.04 -6.67
C TRP A 56 -1.50 3.47 -6.06
N ALA A 57 -0.75 2.54 -5.48
CA ALA A 57 0.52 2.84 -4.84
C ALA A 57 1.60 3.29 -5.85
N ASP A 58 1.61 2.70 -7.04
CA ASP A 58 2.48 3.13 -8.14
C ASP A 58 2.13 4.56 -8.61
N GLU A 59 0.85 4.92 -8.65
CA GLU A 59 0.39 6.27 -9.02
C GLU A 59 0.70 7.33 -7.95
N GLU A 60 0.56 7.00 -6.68
CA GLU A 60 0.92 7.90 -5.56
C GLU A 60 2.43 8.01 -5.33
N GLY A 61 3.19 7.00 -5.74
CA GLY A 61 4.62 6.86 -5.55
C GLY A 61 4.97 6.12 -4.25
N LEU A 62 5.60 4.95 -4.38
CA LEU A 62 5.98 4.10 -3.24
C LEU A 62 6.88 4.81 -2.23
N GLY A 63 7.82 5.64 -2.67
CA GLY A 63 8.70 6.40 -1.76
C GLY A 63 7.92 7.40 -0.90
N ARG A 64 6.88 8.04 -1.45
CA ARG A 64 5.98 8.93 -0.69
C ARG A 64 5.22 8.14 0.36
N LEU A 65 4.65 7.01 -0.04
CA LEU A 65 3.83 6.16 0.83
C LEU A 65 4.64 5.53 1.95
N ALA A 66 5.85 5.04 1.67
CA ALA A 66 6.77 4.55 2.71
C ALA A 66 7.11 5.66 3.72
N SER A 67 7.44 6.86 3.23
CA SER A 67 7.73 8.01 4.11
C SER A 67 6.52 8.46 4.94
N ALA A 68 5.30 8.37 4.39
CA ALA A 68 4.08 8.65 5.13
C ALA A 68 3.82 7.59 6.21
N ALA A 69 4.09 6.32 5.90
CA ALA A 69 3.89 5.21 6.84
C ALA A 69 4.79 5.31 8.08
N GLU A 70 6.03 5.78 7.92
CA GLU A 70 6.95 6.09 9.04
C GLU A 70 6.34 7.04 10.07
N GLN A 71 5.46 7.97 9.66
CA GLN A 71 4.80 8.89 10.59
C GLN A 71 3.78 8.21 11.51
N TYR A 72 3.37 6.98 11.19
CA TYR A 72 2.31 6.24 11.89
C TYR A 72 2.81 4.97 12.59
N ILE A 73 4.11 4.65 12.56
CA ILE A 73 4.66 3.43 13.17
C ILE A 73 4.36 3.33 14.68
N GLU A 74 4.40 4.45 15.40
CA GLU A 74 4.10 4.50 16.84
C GLU A 74 2.63 4.14 17.16
N LEU A 75 1.73 4.18 16.16
CA LEU A 75 0.34 3.77 16.34
C LEU A 75 0.18 2.25 16.29
N SER A 76 0.95 1.57 15.44
CA SER A 76 0.89 0.13 15.23
C SER A 76 2.00 -0.37 14.31
N GLU A 77 2.46 -1.61 14.53
CA GLU A 77 3.34 -2.33 13.61
C GLU A 77 2.73 -2.52 12.20
N LEU A 78 1.41 -2.40 12.05
CA LEU A 78 0.72 -2.47 10.76
C LEU A 78 1.17 -1.41 9.75
N TYR A 79 1.73 -0.29 10.24
CA TYR A 79 2.23 0.79 9.38
C TYR A 79 3.67 0.57 8.91
N ARG A 80 4.40 -0.39 9.49
CA ARG A 80 5.80 -0.60 9.13
C ARG A 80 5.90 -1.06 7.67
N PRO A 81 6.64 -0.34 6.80
CA PRO A 81 6.93 -0.79 5.44
C PRO A 81 7.51 -2.20 5.41
N THR A 82 7.04 -3.00 4.45
CA THR A 82 7.59 -4.33 4.19
C THR A 82 8.98 -4.22 3.55
N GLU A 83 9.77 -5.30 3.66
CA GLU A 83 11.11 -5.32 3.08
C GLU A 83 11.05 -5.20 1.56
N GLN A 84 10.05 -5.82 0.92
CA GLN A 84 9.75 -5.69 -0.50
C GLN A 84 9.53 -4.23 -0.89
N ILE A 85 8.67 -3.49 -0.17
CA ILE A 85 8.42 -2.08 -0.49
C ILE A 85 9.71 -1.26 -0.34
N LEU A 86 10.48 -1.47 0.73
CA LEU A 86 11.74 -0.76 0.95
C LEU A 86 12.76 -1.06 -0.16
N GLN A 87 12.88 -2.31 -0.59
CA GLN A 87 13.75 -2.71 -1.70
C GLN A 87 13.32 -2.09 -3.02
N MET A 88 12.03 -2.12 -3.34
CA MET A 88 11.50 -1.51 -4.57
C MET A 88 11.74 0.00 -4.58
N VAL A 89 11.50 0.69 -3.46
CA VAL A 89 11.81 2.12 -3.30
C VAL A 89 13.29 2.39 -3.54
N SER A 90 14.20 1.57 -2.98
CA SER A 90 15.64 1.74 -3.15
C SER A 90 16.12 1.57 -4.60
N LYS A 91 15.41 0.74 -5.39
CA LYS A 91 15.72 0.45 -6.79
C LYS A 91 14.96 1.34 -7.78
N GLY A 92 13.98 2.12 -7.30
CA GLY A 92 13.07 2.87 -8.17
C GLY A 92 12.12 1.98 -8.96
N GLU A 93 11.78 0.81 -8.42
CA GLU A 93 10.85 -0.15 -9.01
C GLU A 93 9.40 0.15 -8.62
N VAL A 94 8.46 -0.40 -9.39
CA VAL A 94 7.01 -0.30 -9.22
C VAL A 94 6.39 -1.68 -9.33
N PHE A 95 5.18 -1.87 -8.81
CA PHE A 95 4.50 -3.17 -8.86
C PHE A 95 4.05 -3.52 -10.28
N HIS A 96 3.64 -2.51 -11.05
CA HIS A 96 3.18 -2.66 -12.43
C HIS A 96 4.08 -1.87 -13.41
N PRO A 97 5.24 -2.44 -13.81
CA PRO A 97 6.09 -1.82 -14.83
C PRO A 97 5.36 -1.78 -16.18
N ILE A 98 5.55 -0.67 -16.92
CA ILE A 98 5.05 -0.51 -18.29
C ILE A 98 6.03 -1.12 -19.28
#